data_AF-A0A372JR19-F1
#
_entry.id   AF-A0A372JR19-F1
#
_cell.length_a   1.000
_cell.length_b   1.000
_cell.length_c   1.000
_cell.angle_alpha   90.00
_cell.angle_beta   90.00
_cell.angle_gamma   90.00
#
_symmetry.space_group_name_H-M   'P 1'
#
loop_
_entity.id
_entity.type
_entity.pdbx_description
1 polymer ?
#
loop_
_entity_poly.entity_id
_entity_poly.type
_entity_poly.pdbx_seq_one_letter_code
_entity_poly.pdbx_strand_id
1 'polypeptide(L)'
;MSADETDRLVRTLTVEDREVIALLDLQVLARENAGRTFRADDPTYSVLNCLRFWEILISRMEDGWSRQDYYMVYGYLNDLDVRGAVEAFLDAMPSSLRAKVGRCVERLDARFRAVTREDGGAELSQYWRPLAEGNEVRWWWTRCPTELPPGW
;
A
#
# COMPACT_ATOMS: atom_id res chain seq x y z
N MET A 1 -8.87 -14.36 13.35
CA MET A 1 -7.95 -13.21 13.44
C MET A 1 -6.76 -13.51 12.54
N SER A 2 -6.76 -12.96 11.32
CA SER A 2 -5.54 -12.93 10.52
C SER A 2 -4.48 -12.20 11.35
N ALA A 3 -3.30 -12.77 11.48
CA ALA A 3 -2.24 -12.11 12.22
C ALA A 3 -1.68 -10.99 11.35
N ASP A 4 -1.66 -9.77 11.88
CA ASP A 4 -1.14 -8.58 11.23
C ASP A 4 0.31 -8.83 10.75
N GLU A 5 0.48 -8.92 9.42
CA GLU A 5 1.75 -9.27 8.78
C GLU A 5 2.76 -8.15 8.97
N THR A 6 2.30 -6.89 9.03
CA THR A 6 3.16 -5.75 9.32
C THR A 6 3.70 -5.81 10.74
N ASP A 7 2.86 -6.13 11.73
CA ASP A 7 3.30 -6.32 13.11
C ASP A 7 4.28 -7.49 13.26
N ARG A 8 4.05 -8.59 12.52
CA ARG A 8 5.00 -9.71 12.45
C ARG A 8 6.34 -9.25 11.91
N LEU A 9 6.37 -8.49 10.81
CA LEU A 9 7.59 -7.91 10.26
C LEU A 9 8.31 -7.07 11.31
N VAL A 10 7.63 -6.13 11.96
CA VAL A 10 8.20 -5.21 12.95
C VAL A 10 8.93 -5.94 14.09
N ARG A 11 8.39 -7.08 14.55
CA ARG A 11 9.02 -7.90 15.60
C ARG A 11 10.33 -8.56 15.14
N THR A 12 10.57 -8.69 13.84
CA THR A 12 11.77 -9.31 13.26
C THR A 12 12.85 -8.31 12.83
N LEU A 13 12.55 -7.01 12.89
CA LEU A 13 13.49 -5.96 12.48
C LEU A 13 14.60 -5.80 13.52
N THR A 14 15.86 -5.89 13.07
CA THR A 14 17.05 -5.57 13.85
C THR A 14 17.17 -4.06 14.06
N VAL A 15 18.17 -3.63 14.84
CA VAL A 15 18.51 -2.20 14.97
C VAL A 15 18.92 -1.63 13.62
N GLU A 16 19.81 -2.32 12.90
CA GLU A 16 20.27 -1.92 11.56
C GLU A 16 19.12 -1.80 10.55
N ASP A 17 18.16 -2.73 10.57
CA ASP A 17 16.97 -2.66 9.72
C ASP A 17 16.17 -1.37 10.00
N ARG A 18 16.03 -1.01 11.28
CA ARG A 18 15.29 0.18 11.72
C ARG A 18 16.01 1.46 11.33
N GLU A 19 17.34 1.49 11.37
CA GLU A 19 18.14 2.64 10.92
C GLU A 19 17.99 2.88 9.42
N VAL A 20 18.00 1.82 8.61
CA VAL A 20 17.74 1.92 7.17
C VAL A 20 16.34 2.43 6.89
N ILE A 21 15.32 1.91 7.59
CA ILE A 21 13.94 2.40 7.47
C ILE A 21 13.86 3.88 7.86
N ALA A 22 14.48 4.28 8.97
CA ALA A 22 14.48 5.67 9.42
C ALA A 22 15.13 6.60 8.38
N LEU A 23 16.18 6.17 7.69
CA LEU A 23 16.80 6.95 6.62
C LEU A 23 15.85 7.13 5.42
N LEU A 24 15.15 6.07 5.00
CA LEU A 24 14.14 6.17 3.95
C LEU A 24 13.00 7.10 4.36
N ASP A 25 12.53 6.99 5.61
CA ASP A 25 11.48 7.84 6.16
C ASP A 25 11.89 9.32 6.20
N LEU A 26 13.15 9.64 6.54
CA LEU A 26 13.66 11.01 6.47
C LEU A 26 13.67 11.57 5.04
N GLN A 27 13.96 10.75 4.03
CA GLN A 27 13.91 11.17 2.63
C GLN A 27 12.47 11.47 2.19
N VAL A 28 11.51 10.63 2.61
CA VAL A 28 10.08 10.86 2.37
C VAL A 28 9.63 12.15 3.06
N LEU A 29 10.00 12.34 4.33
CA LEU A 29 9.65 13.52 5.10
C LEU A 29 10.16 14.80 4.42
N ALA A 30 11.40 14.80 3.94
CA ALA A 30 11.96 15.92 3.21
C ALA A 30 11.14 16.24 1.94
N ARG A 31 10.73 15.21 1.18
CA ARG A 31 9.89 15.38 -0.02
C ARG A 31 8.50 15.93 0.33
N GLU A 32 7.85 15.38 1.35
CA GLU A 32 6.54 15.82 1.80
C GLU A 32 6.56 17.26 2.30
N ASN A 33 7.60 17.64 3.06
CA ASN A 33 7.75 18.98 3.62
C ASN A 33 8.16 20.04 2.58
N ALA A 34 8.72 19.65 1.43
CA ALA A 34 9.19 20.60 0.40
C ALA A 34 8.08 21.54 -0.10
N GLY A 35 6.81 21.12 -0.05
CA GLY A 35 5.65 21.91 -0.46
C GLY A 35 4.79 22.45 0.68
N ARG A 36 5.16 22.25 1.95
CA ARG A 36 4.31 22.58 3.10
C ARG A 36 4.71 23.91 3.74
N THR A 37 3.72 24.72 4.11
CA THR A 37 3.92 25.92 4.94
C THR A 37 4.30 25.56 6.38
N PHE A 38 3.71 24.50 6.93
CA PHE A 38 4.06 23.94 8.23
C PHE A 38 4.74 22.58 8.04
N ARG A 39 5.95 22.44 8.60
CA ARG A 39 6.73 21.20 8.49
C ARG A 39 6.22 20.19 9.49
N ALA A 40 5.95 18.97 9.01
CA ALA A 40 5.70 17.83 9.87
C ALA A 40 7.02 17.30 10.42
N ASP A 41 6.95 16.66 11.59
CA ASP A 41 8.08 15.98 12.22
C ASP A 41 8.20 14.51 11.78
N ASP A 42 7.11 13.94 11.25
CA ASP A 42 7.04 12.56 10.77
C ASP A 42 6.41 12.49 9.36
N PRO A 43 6.87 11.57 8.50
CA PRO A 43 6.28 11.37 7.17
C PRO A 43 4.92 10.69 7.26
N THR A 44 3.97 11.14 6.45
CA THR A 44 2.67 10.47 6.31
C THR A 44 2.85 9.08 5.71
N TYR A 45 3.65 9.00 4.64
CA TYR A 45 3.88 7.77 3.87
C TYR A 45 5.23 7.12 4.21
N SER A 46 5.49 6.94 5.51
CA SER A 46 6.64 6.15 6.00
C SER A 46 6.58 4.70 5.49
N VAL A 47 7.71 4.01 5.47
CA VAL A 47 7.80 2.61 5.02
C VAL A 47 6.77 1.73 5.73
N LEU A 48 6.70 1.80 7.06
CA LEU A 48 5.79 0.97 7.85
C LEU A 48 4.34 1.44 7.75
N ASN A 49 4.09 2.75 7.59
CA ASN A 49 2.73 3.25 7.38
C ASN A 49 2.17 2.79 6.03
N CYS A 50 2.98 2.80 4.97
CA CYS A 50 2.56 2.30 3.66
C CYS A 50 2.19 0.81 3.70
N LEU A 51 2.97 -0.03 4.40
CA LEU A 51 2.60 -1.43 4.61
C LEU A 51 1.29 -1.58 5.39
N ARG A 52 1.10 -0.77 6.44
CA ARG A 52 -0.14 -0.77 7.23
C ARG A 52 -1.35 -0.32 6.44
N PHE A 53 -1.26 0.75 5.66
CA PHE A 53 -2.36 1.20 4.81
C PHE A 53 -2.76 0.12 3.81
N TRP A 54 -1.76 -0.53 3.19
CA TRP A 54 -2.01 -1.67 2.31
C TRP A 54 -2.73 -2.82 3.03
N GLU A 55 -2.26 -3.21 4.21
CA GLU A 55 -2.88 -4.25 5.03
C GLU A 55 -4.28 -3.87 5.53
N ILE A 56 -4.51 -2.60 5.86
CA ILE A 56 -5.81 -2.09 6.29
C ILE A 56 -6.82 -2.18 5.14
N LEU A 57 -6.46 -1.77 3.92
CA LEU A 57 -7.33 -1.93 2.76
C LEU A 57 -7.70 -3.40 2.56
N ILE A 58 -6.71 -4.29 2.57
CA ILE A 58 -6.93 -5.74 2.42
C ILE A 58 -7.87 -6.24 3.51
N SER A 59 -7.65 -5.86 4.76
CA SER A 59 -8.47 -6.31 5.89
C SER A 59 -9.91 -5.80 5.79
N ARG A 60 -10.12 -4.57 5.27
CA ARG A 60 -11.46 -4.05 4.99
C ARG A 60 -12.20 -4.89 3.96
N MET A 61 -11.51 -5.31 2.89
CA MET A 61 -12.07 -6.20 1.87
C MET A 61 -12.34 -7.62 2.42
N GLU A 62 -11.41 -8.17 3.21
CA GLU A 62 -11.57 -9.48 3.86
C GLU A 62 -12.78 -9.51 4.80
N ASP A 63 -13.07 -8.41 5.48
CA ASP A 63 -14.22 -8.24 6.38
C ASP A 63 -15.52 -7.85 5.64
N GLY A 64 -15.54 -7.90 4.30
CA GLY A 64 -16.70 -7.54 3.47
C GLY A 64 -17.16 -6.09 3.69
N TRP A 65 -16.23 -5.19 4.00
CA TRP A 65 -16.50 -3.79 4.30
C TRP A 65 -17.42 -3.53 5.51
N SER A 66 -17.68 -4.53 6.35
CA SER A 66 -18.70 -4.50 7.42
C SER A 66 -18.60 -3.36 8.45
N ARG A 67 -17.45 -2.68 8.53
CA ARG A 67 -17.20 -1.54 9.43
C ARG A 67 -17.05 -0.20 8.69
N GLN A 68 -17.36 -0.16 7.40
CA GLN A 68 -17.28 1.04 6.60
C GLN A 68 -18.71 1.46 6.22
N ASP A 69 -19.13 2.64 6.67
CA ASP A 69 -20.39 3.23 6.19
C ASP A 69 -20.23 3.82 4.78
N TYR A 70 -18.98 4.10 4.37
CA TYR A 70 -18.63 4.71 3.10
C TYR A 70 -17.15 4.52 2.75
N TYR A 71 -16.84 4.18 1.51
CA TYR A 71 -15.49 4.10 0.95
C TYR A 71 -15.50 4.45 -0.55
N MET A 72 -14.99 5.64 -0.89
CA MET A 72 -14.93 6.11 -2.27
C MET A 72 -13.91 5.33 -3.08
N VAL A 73 -14.18 5.16 -4.39
CA VAL A 73 -13.20 4.65 -5.34
C VAL A 73 -11.87 5.42 -5.29
N TYR A 74 -11.89 6.74 -5.09
CA TYR A 74 -10.64 7.52 -4.94
C TYR A 74 -9.81 7.15 -3.71
N GLY A 75 -10.45 6.67 -2.64
CA GLY A 75 -9.74 6.11 -1.49
C GLY A 75 -9.01 4.82 -1.86
N TYR A 76 -9.68 3.96 -2.63
CA TYR A 76 -9.06 2.74 -3.18
C TYR A 76 -7.88 3.06 -4.10
N LEU A 77 -8.03 4.02 -5.03
CA LEU A 77 -6.92 4.44 -5.91
C LEU A 77 -5.73 4.98 -5.09
N ASN A 78 -5.99 5.72 -4.01
CA ASN A 78 -4.92 6.21 -3.13
C ASN A 78 -4.15 5.05 -2.45
N ASP A 79 -4.82 3.99 -2.02
CA ASP A 79 -4.15 2.82 -1.46
C ASP A 79 -3.35 2.04 -2.53
N LEU A 80 -3.80 2.02 -3.79
CA LEU A 80 -3.04 1.43 -4.89
C LEU A 80 -1.74 2.21 -5.17
N ASP A 81 -1.77 3.54 -5.03
CA ASP A 81 -0.57 4.39 -5.06
C ASP A 81 0.36 4.07 -3.88
N VAL A 82 -0.20 3.84 -2.68
CA VAL A 82 0.58 3.40 -1.52
C VAL A 82 1.29 2.08 -1.79
N ARG A 83 0.64 1.12 -2.45
CA ARG A 83 1.31 -0.12 -2.88
C ARG A 83 2.45 0.15 -3.86
N GLY A 84 2.33 1.17 -4.72
CA GLY A 84 3.43 1.66 -5.55
C GLY A 84 4.59 2.23 -4.74
N ALA A 85 4.32 2.99 -3.69
CA ALA A 85 5.35 3.50 -2.78
C ALA A 85 6.11 2.36 -2.08
N VAL A 86 5.41 1.29 -1.67
CA VAL A 86 6.05 0.08 -1.11
C VAL A 86 7.03 -0.56 -2.09
N GLU A 87 6.69 -0.62 -3.39
CA GLU A 87 7.61 -1.12 -4.42
C GLU A 87 8.88 -0.26 -4.52
N ALA A 88 8.73 1.07 -4.53
CA ALA A 88 9.87 1.98 -4.55
C ALA A 88 10.78 1.85 -3.31
N PHE A 89 10.20 1.61 -2.12
CA PHE A 89 10.99 1.33 -0.92
C PHE A 89 11.77 0.02 -1.03
N LEU A 90 11.15 -1.05 -1.52
CA LEU A 90 11.85 -2.32 -1.76
C LEU A 90 13.03 -2.15 -2.70
N ASP A 91 12.91 -1.30 -3.72
CA ASP A 91 13.99 -0.99 -4.66
C ASP A 91 15.16 -0.24 -4.01
N ALA A 92 14.88 0.62 -3.03
CA ALA A 92 15.89 1.38 -2.31
C ALA A 92 16.54 0.62 -1.13
N MET A 93 15.96 -0.50 -0.69
CA MET A 93 16.45 -1.26 0.46
C MET A 93 17.67 -2.15 0.13
N PRO A 94 18.62 -2.30 1.09
CA PRO A 94 19.63 -3.36 1.03
C PRO A 94 18.99 -4.75 0.94
N SER A 95 19.69 -5.70 0.32
CA SER A 95 19.15 -7.03 0.00
C SER A 95 18.58 -7.80 1.20
N SER A 96 19.22 -7.70 2.38
CA SER A 96 18.78 -8.38 3.60
C SER A 96 17.42 -7.86 4.10
N LEU A 97 17.28 -6.53 4.20
CA LEU A 97 16.03 -5.88 4.60
C LEU A 97 14.96 -6.05 3.52
N ARG A 98 15.33 -5.87 2.25
CA ARG A 98 14.45 -6.10 1.10
C ARG A 98 13.84 -7.49 1.12
N ALA A 99 14.61 -8.52 1.48
CA ALA A 99 14.09 -9.88 1.60
C ALA A 99 13.08 -10.04 2.75
N LYS A 100 13.28 -9.35 3.89
CA LYS A 100 12.33 -9.38 5.02
C LYS A 100 11.02 -8.68 4.66
N VAL A 101 11.12 -7.44 4.17
CA VAL A 101 9.97 -6.63 3.77
C VAL A 101 9.25 -7.26 2.58
N GLY A 102 9.99 -7.77 1.60
CA GLY A 102 9.46 -8.45 0.42
C GLY A 102 8.56 -9.65 0.79
N ARG A 103 8.96 -10.48 1.75
CA ARG A 103 8.10 -11.58 2.24
C ARG A 103 6.81 -11.09 2.90
N CYS A 104 6.85 -9.96 3.60
CA CYS A 104 5.63 -9.35 4.15
C CYS A 104 4.71 -8.90 3.00
N VAL A 105 5.27 -8.21 2.01
CA VAL A 105 4.53 -7.72 0.83
C VAL A 105 3.94 -8.88 0.02
N GLU A 106 4.69 -9.96 -0.21
CA GLU A 106 4.19 -11.15 -0.92
C GLU A 106 2.96 -11.77 -0.24
N ARG A 107 2.94 -11.82 1.10
CA ARG A 107 1.79 -12.33 1.85
C ARG A 107 0.59 -11.38 1.79
N LEU A 108 0.83 -10.08 1.89
CA LEU A 108 -0.22 -9.06 1.72
C LEU A 108 -0.79 -9.11 0.29
N ASP A 109 0.06 -9.19 -0.73
CA ASP A 109 -0.35 -9.27 -2.12
C ASP A 109 -1.14 -10.56 -2.41
N ALA A 110 -0.78 -11.68 -1.78
CA ALA A 110 -1.56 -12.92 -1.87
C ALA A 110 -2.95 -12.76 -1.26
N ARG A 111 -3.06 -12.09 -0.10
CA ARG A 111 -4.35 -11.77 0.53
C ARG A 111 -5.17 -10.82 -0.34
N PHE A 112 -4.57 -9.75 -0.86
CA PHE A 112 -5.20 -8.83 -1.80
C PHE A 112 -5.79 -9.55 -3.01
N ARG A 113 -5.02 -10.47 -3.63
CA ARG A 113 -5.50 -11.27 -4.76
C ARG A 113 -6.69 -12.16 -4.39
N ALA A 114 -6.77 -12.64 -3.15
CA ALA A 114 -7.87 -13.50 -2.70
C ALA A 114 -9.20 -12.75 -2.55
N VAL A 115 -9.16 -11.44 -2.31
CA VAL A 115 -10.36 -10.58 -2.10
C VAL A 115 -10.63 -9.60 -3.24
N THR A 116 -9.90 -9.74 -4.35
CA THR A 116 -10.08 -8.95 -5.58
C THR A 116 -10.24 -9.86 -6.79
N ARG A 117 -10.96 -9.38 -7.80
CA ARG A 117 -11.03 -10.02 -9.12
C ARG A 117 -10.13 -9.29 -10.10
N GLU A 118 -9.54 -10.05 -11.01
CA GLU A 118 -8.87 -9.51 -12.20
C GLU A 118 -9.93 -9.13 -13.23
N ASP A 119 -9.98 -7.86 -13.62
CA ASP A 119 -10.90 -7.36 -14.64
C ASP A 119 -10.19 -6.59 -15.76
N GLY A 120 -8.85 -6.64 -15.80
CA GLY A 120 -8.06 -5.89 -16.76
C GLY A 120 -8.11 -4.38 -16.54
N GLY A 121 -8.57 -3.91 -15.38
CA GLY A 121 -8.77 -2.50 -15.06
C GLY A 121 -10.07 -1.92 -15.59
N ALA A 122 -11.02 -2.76 -16.03
CA ALA A 122 -12.31 -2.31 -16.55
C ALA A 122 -13.05 -1.41 -15.55
N GLU A 123 -13.14 -1.82 -14.28
CA GLU A 123 -13.79 -1.04 -13.21
C GLU A 123 -13.11 0.32 -12.98
N LEU A 124 -11.78 0.34 -12.95
CA LEU A 124 -11.01 1.53 -12.58
C LEU A 124 -10.75 2.49 -13.75
N SER A 125 -10.90 2.04 -14.99
CA SER A 125 -10.64 2.84 -16.20
C SER A 125 -11.44 4.14 -16.28
N GLN A 126 -12.64 4.17 -15.71
CA GLN A 126 -13.49 5.37 -15.67
C GLN A 126 -12.96 6.46 -14.71
N TYR A 127 -12.09 6.09 -13.77
CA TYR A 127 -11.56 6.98 -12.73
C TYR A 127 -10.07 7.28 -12.91
N TRP A 128 -9.33 6.42 -13.60
CA TRP A 128 -7.88 6.54 -13.73
C TRP A 128 -7.41 6.49 -15.19
N ARG A 129 -6.84 7.61 -15.64
CA ARG A 129 -6.49 7.89 -17.03
C ARG A 129 -5.50 6.88 -17.65
N PRO A 130 -4.43 6.44 -16.98
CA PRO A 130 -3.53 5.44 -17.55
C PRO A 130 -4.22 4.14 -17.97
N LEU A 131 -5.21 3.68 -17.21
CA LEU A 131 -6.02 2.52 -17.61
C LEU A 131 -6.93 2.84 -18.80
N ALA A 132 -7.59 4.01 -18.80
CA ALA A 132 -8.45 4.46 -19.90
C ALA A 132 -7.69 4.55 -21.24
N GLU A 133 -6.41 4.93 -21.19
CA GLU A 133 -5.54 5.08 -22.36
C GLU A 133 -4.79 3.79 -22.74
N GLY A 134 -4.98 2.70 -21.99
CA GLY A 134 -4.32 1.42 -22.26
C GLY A 134 -2.80 1.43 -22.02
N ASN A 135 -2.31 2.29 -21.13
CA ASN A 135 -0.90 2.32 -20.76
C ASN A 135 -0.53 1.07 -19.94
N GLU A 136 0.76 0.71 -19.93
CA GLU A 136 1.25 -0.36 -19.06
C GLU A 136 1.11 0.06 -17.60
N VAL A 137 0.47 -0.79 -16.79
CA VAL A 137 0.20 -0.54 -15.37
C VAL A 137 0.60 -1.75 -14.55
N ARG A 138 0.87 -1.53 -13.26
CA ARG A 138 1.18 -2.62 -12.35
C ARG A 138 -0.07 -3.49 -12.11
N TRP A 139 0.13 -4.78 -11.91
CA TRP A 139 -0.94 -5.78 -11.83
C TRP A 139 -2.00 -5.51 -10.75
N TRP A 140 -1.69 -4.75 -9.69
CA TRP A 140 -2.69 -4.42 -8.67
C TRP A 140 -3.68 -3.34 -9.13
N TRP A 141 -3.36 -2.59 -10.19
CA TRP A 141 -4.29 -1.63 -10.82
C TRP A 141 -5.30 -2.28 -11.75
N THR A 142 -5.08 -3.53 -12.19
CA THR A 142 -5.99 -4.23 -13.09
C THR A 142 -7.03 -5.06 -12.32
N ARG A 143 -7.19 -4.76 -11.03
CA ARG A 143 -8.00 -5.52 -10.09
C ARG A 143 -8.93 -4.61 -9.31
N CYS A 144 -10.14 -5.10 -9.08
CA CYS A 144 -11.14 -4.46 -8.24
C CYS A 144 -11.61 -5.39 -7.11
N PRO A 145 -12.16 -4.83 -6.02
CA PRO A 145 -12.74 -5.62 -4.95
C PRO A 145 -13.79 -6.61 -5.47
N THR A 146 -13.79 -7.84 -4.95
CA THR A 146 -14.81 -8.84 -5.34
C THR A 146 -16.21 -8.39 -4.92
N GLU A 147 -16.31 -7.81 -3.72
CA GLU A 147 -17.46 -7.05 -3.23
C GLU A 147 -17.09 -5.57 -3.22
N LEU A 148 -17.87 -4.72 -3.87
CA LEU A 148 -17.61 -3.27 -3.90
C LEU A 148 -18.02 -2.65 -2.55
N PRO A 149 -17.26 -1.67 -2.03
CA PRO A 149 -17.61 -1.04 -0.78
C PRO A 149 -18.86 -0.15 -0.93
N PRO A 150 -19.49 0.22 0.20
CA PRO A 150 -20.52 1.25 0.21
C PRO A 150 -19.95 2.59 -0.32
N GLY A 151 -20.62 3.21 -1.29
CA GLY A 151 -20.20 4.53 -1.81
C GLY A 151 -19.15 4.50 -2.94
N TRP A 152 -18.95 3.34 -3.56
CA TRP A 152 -18.10 3.16 -4.73
C TRP A 152 -18.50 4.06 -5.91
#